data_AF-A0A7X7PP12-F1
#
_entry.id   AF-A0A7X7PP12-F1
#
_cell.length_a   1.000
_cell.length_b   1.000
_cell.length_c   1.000
_cell.angle_alpha   90.00
_cell.angle_beta   90.00
_cell.angle_gamma   90.00
#
_symmetry.space_group_name_H-M   'P 1'
#
loop_
_entity.id
_entity.type
_entity.pdbx_description
1 polymer ?
#
loop_
_entity_poly.entity_id
_entity_poly.type
_entity_poly.pdbx_seq_one_letter_code
_entity_poly.pdbx_strand_id
1 'polypeptide(L)'
;MTWQATDPHVATALRNEIPGVREAVRLAPYCAYGVGGPAEFLVEADSTGALCHAALVGRQLGLPTTVLGQATNVLVADTGLRGLVILTRNREELLDGELLVCGAGAVLQETIAGLADRGMAGLEFAGNIPGSVGGAVVGNAGAYGRAVGDALVAVEVLMEGETVT
;
A
#
# COMPACT_ATOMS: atom_id res chain seq x y z
N MET A 1 24.60 -7.88 -5.79
CA MET A 1 25.06 -7.17 -4.58
C MET A 1 24.20 -7.70 -3.43
N THR A 2 24.74 -8.58 -2.59
CA THR A 2 24.03 -9.13 -1.43
C THR A 2 24.13 -8.15 -0.28
N TRP A 3 23.00 -7.69 0.22
CA TRP A 3 22.97 -6.94 1.46
C TRP A 3 23.28 -7.82 2.66
N GLN A 4 23.87 -7.23 3.69
CA GLN A 4 23.96 -7.86 5.01
C GLN A 4 22.56 -8.05 5.60
N ALA A 5 22.36 -9.19 6.26
CA ALA A 5 21.13 -9.48 6.98
C ALA A 5 20.96 -8.52 8.16
N THR A 6 19.70 -8.19 8.47
CA THR A 6 19.32 -7.46 9.69
C THR A 6 19.83 -8.17 10.94
N ASP A 7 20.22 -7.38 11.95
CA ASP A 7 20.65 -7.89 13.25
C ASP A 7 19.60 -8.87 13.83
N PRO A 8 19.98 -10.08 14.27
CA PRO A 8 19.04 -11.05 14.83
C PRO A 8 18.19 -10.53 16.00
N HIS A 9 18.70 -9.59 16.80
CA HIS A 9 17.95 -8.94 17.87
C HIS A 9 16.84 -8.05 17.30
N VAL A 10 17.13 -7.28 16.24
CA VAL A 10 16.13 -6.46 15.54
C VAL A 10 15.07 -7.33 14.88
N ALA A 11 15.48 -8.41 14.20
CA ALA A 11 14.55 -9.38 13.62
C ALA A 11 13.64 -10.02 14.68
N THR A 12 14.17 -10.30 15.86
CA THR A 12 13.38 -10.85 16.99
C THR A 12 12.40 -9.81 17.54
N ALA A 13 12.83 -8.57 17.72
CA ALA A 13 11.94 -7.48 18.15
C ALA A 13 10.79 -7.25 17.15
N LEU A 14 11.10 -7.24 15.84
CA LEU A 14 10.09 -7.12 14.79
C LEU A 14 9.01 -8.20 14.87
N ARG A 15 9.40 -9.46 15.06
CA ARG A 15 8.45 -10.58 15.18
C ARG A 15 7.56 -10.48 16.42
N ASN A 16 8.06 -9.89 17.50
CA ASN A 16 7.28 -9.68 18.71
C ASN A 16 6.27 -8.54 18.54
N GLU A 17 6.67 -7.46 17.88
CA GLU A 17 5.83 -6.28 17.64
C GLU A 17 4.80 -6.47 16.51
N ILE A 18 5.13 -7.28 15.50
CA ILE A 18 4.28 -7.55 14.34
C ILE A 18 4.08 -9.06 14.19
N PRO A 19 3.07 -9.63 14.89
CA PRO A 19 2.68 -11.02 14.68
C PRO A 19 2.31 -11.26 13.21
N GLY A 20 2.84 -12.34 12.62
CA GLY A 20 2.55 -12.70 11.23
C GLY A 20 3.50 -12.11 10.18
N VAL A 21 4.54 -11.37 10.59
CA VAL A 21 5.64 -11.01 9.68
C VAL A 21 6.32 -12.27 9.13
N ARG A 22 6.55 -12.30 7.82
CA ARG A 22 7.19 -13.40 7.09
C ARG A 22 8.56 -12.99 6.60
N GLU A 23 9.49 -13.93 6.53
CA GLU A 23 10.88 -13.69 6.12
C GLU A 23 11.17 -14.27 4.74
N ALA A 24 12.09 -13.64 4.01
CA ALA A 24 12.61 -14.09 2.72
C ALA A 24 11.51 -14.42 1.67
N VAL A 25 10.42 -13.67 1.65
CA VAL A 25 9.26 -13.92 0.77
C VAL A 25 9.51 -13.34 -0.61
N ARG A 26 9.41 -14.14 -1.68
CA ARG A 26 9.48 -13.64 -3.06
C ARG A 26 8.34 -12.66 -3.34
N LEU A 27 8.68 -11.50 -3.90
CA LEU A 27 7.71 -10.44 -4.21
C LEU A 27 7.02 -10.61 -5.56
N ALA A 28 7.55 -11.45 -6.46
CA ALA A 28 6.96 -11.73 -7.76
C ALA A 28 5.45 -12.03 -7.74
N PRO A 29 4.89 -12.85 -6.82
CA PRO A 29 3.45 -13.10 -6.76
C PRO A 29 2.59 -11.89 -6.36
N TYR A 30 3.21 -10.85 -5.80
CA TYR A 30 2.52 -9.63 -5.33
C TYR A 30 2.68 -8.45 -6.30
N CYS A 31 3.50 -8.58 -7.35
CA CYS A 31 3.78 -7.52 -8.31
C CYS A 31 3.08 -7.83 -9.65
N ALA A 32 2.46 -6.82 -10.27
CA ALA A 32 1.68 -7.04 -11.50
C ALA A 32 2.50 -7.59 -12.67
N TYR A 33 3.78 -7.25 -12.75
CA TYR A 33 4.70 -7.77 -13.77
C TYR A 33 5.15 -9.22 -13.52
N GLY A 34 4.79 -9.82 -12.38
CA GLY A 34 5.18 -11.20 -12.04
C GLY A 34 6.67 -11.37 -11.75
N VAL A 35 7.37 -10.27 -11.44
CA VAL A 35 8.80 -10.22 -11.13
C VAL A 35 9.04 -9.58 -9.77
N GLY A 36 10.16 -9.92 -9.12
CA GLY A 36 10.49 -9.43 -7.80
C GLY A 36 11.24 -10.46 -6.97
N GLY A 37 12.42 -10.08 -6.49
CA GLY A 37 13.22 -10.85 -5.55
C GLY A 37 12.59 -10.96 -4.15
N PRO A 38 13.34 -11.48 -3.16
CA PRO A 38 12.84 -11.63 -1.80
C PRO A 38 12.68 -10.29 -1.08
N ALA A 39 11.55 -10.09 -0.40
CA ALA A 39 11.48 -9.17 0.74
C ALA A 39 12.20 -9.81 1.93
N GLU A 40 13.05 -9.04 2.62
CA GLU A 40 13.68 -9.50 3.85
C GLU A 40 12.61 -9.80 4.92
N PHE A 41 11.71 -8.85 5.16
CA PHE A 41 10.50 -9.02 5.95
C PHE A 41 9.28 -8.56 5.16
N LEU A 42 8.16 -9.28 5.29
CA LEU A 42 6.89 -8.97 4.62
C LEU A 42 5.73 -9.09 5.61
N VAL A 43 4.91 -8.06 5.70
CA VAL A 43 3.64 -8.07 6.44
C VAL A 43 2.50 -7.56 5.57
N GLU A 44 1.30 -8.11 5.79
CA GLU A 44 0.06 -7.62 5.20
C GLU A 44 -0.71 -6.81 6.25
N ALA A 45 -1.01 -5.55 5.94
CA ALA A 45 -1.73 -4.64 6.84
C ALA A 45 -3.16 -4.44 6.35
N ASP A 46 -4.11 -5.14 6.97
CA ASP A 46 -5.52 -5.23 6.58
C ASP A 46 -6.42 -4.12 7.18
N SER A 47 -5.84 -3.24 7.97
CA SER A 47 -6.52 -2.09 8.58
C SER A 47 -5.59 -0.89 8.64
N THR A 48 -6.17 0.32 8.70
CA THR A 48 -5.40 1.56 8.89
C THR A 48 -4.52 1.50 10.14
N GLY A 49 -5.02 0.95 11.25
CA GLY A 49 -4.24 0.75 12.47
C GLY A 49 -3.03 -0.18 12.28
N ALA A 50 -3.21 -1.33 11.62
CA ALA A 50 -2.11 -2.25 11.33
C ALA A 50 -1.07 -1.65 10.38
N LEU A 51 -1.51 -0.86 9.39
CA LEU A 51 -0.63 -0.16 8.46
C LEU A 51 0.25 0.86 9.19
N CYS A 52 -0.37 1.70 10.02
CA CYS A 52 0.36 2.67 10.83
C CYS A 52 1.30 1.99 11.82
N HIS A 53 0.84 0.97 12.54
CA HIS A 53 1.66 0.22 13.48
C HIS A 53 2.90 -0.38 12.82
N ALA A 54 2.74 -1.06 11.68
CA ALA A 54 3.86 -1.66 10.96
C ALA A 54 4.89 -0.61 10.49
N ALA A 55 4.42 0.54 9.99
CA ALA A 55 5.29 1.64 9.57
C ALA A 55 6.05 2.26 10.76
N LEU A 56 5.37 2.43 11.90
CA LEU A 56 5.96 2.95 13.13
C LEU A 56 7.02 2.00 13.71
N VAL A 57 6.73 0.71 13.78
CA VAL A 57 7.68 -0.32 14.25
C VAL A 57 8.90 -0.37 13.33
N GLY A 58 8.70 -0.37 12.01
CA GLY A 58 9.80 -0.31 11.04
C GLY A 58 10.71 0.90 11.28
N ARG A 59 10.14 2.07 11.52
CA ARG A 59 10.87 3.30 11.89
C ARG A 59 11.61 3.17 13.22
N GLN A 60 10.94 2.70 14.28
CA GLN A 60 11.51 2.56 15.62
C GLN A 60 12.71 1.60 15.64
N LEU A 61 12.64 0.53 14.85
CA LEU A 61 13.70 -0.46 14.71
C LEU A 61 14.79 -0.06 13.70
N GLY A 62 14.67 1.10 13.05
CA GLY A 62 15.63 1.59 12.05
C GLY A 62 15.65 0.76 10.75
N LEU A 63 14.56 0.06 10.45
CA LEU A 63 14.46 -0.76 9.24
C LEU A 63 14.06 0.11 8.03
N PRO A 64 14.76 -0.02 6.88
CA PRO A 64 14.25 0.47 5.61
C PRO A 64 12.84 -0.10 5.40
N THR A 65 11.86 0.77 5.19
CA THR A 65 10.46 0.38 5.09
C THR A 65 9.92 0.73 3.71
N THR A 66 9.35 -0.24 3.01
CA THR A 66 8.70 -0.04 1.70
C THR A 66 7.22 -0.37 1.83
N VAL A 67 6.36 0.58 1.46
CA VAL A 67 4.91 0.38 1.40
C VAL A 67 4.50 0.05 -0.03
N LEU A 68 3.76 -1.03 -0.21
CA LEU A 68 3.28 -1.48 -1.53
C LEU A 68 1.77 -1.67 -1.48
N GLY A 69 1.07 -1.01 -2.40
CA GLY A 69 -0.33 -1.31 -2.70
C GLY A 69 -0.47 -2.58 -3.55
N GLN A 70 -1.11 -2.47 -4.71
CA GLN A 70 -1.21 -3.58 -5.68
C GLN A 70 0.03 -3.75 -6.56
N ALA A 71 1.07 -2.93 -6.38
CA ALA A 71 2.34 -3.01 -7.11
C ALA A 71 2.18 -3.10 -8.64
N THR A 72 1.25 -2.30 -9.19
CA THR A 72 0.96 -2.21 -10.63
C THR A 72 1.89 -1.25 -11.38
N ASN A 73 2.63 -0.41 -10.64
CA ASN A 73 3.54 0.60 -11.19
C ASN A 73 4.95 0.53 -10.55
N VAL A 74 5.40 -0.66 -10.19
CA VAL A 74 6.75 -0.88 -9.62
C VAL A 74 7.42 -2.07 -10.29
N LEU A 75 8.74 -2.02 -10.39
CA LEU A 75 9.57 -3.12 -10.87
C LEU A 75 10.59 -3.48 -9.79
N VAL A 76 10.29 -4.54 -9.03
CA VAL A 76 11.18 -5.00 -7.96
C VAL A 76 12.32 -5.83 -8.57
N ALA A 77 13.56 -5.46 -8.27
CA ALA A 77 14.74 -6.19 -8.75
C ALA A 77 14.79 -7.63 -8.19
N ASP A 78 15.46 -8.53 -8.92
CA ASP A 78 15.66 -9.94 -8.48
C ASP A 78 16.47 -10.06 -7.19
N THR A 79 17.29 -9.05 -6.90
CA THR A 79 17.99 -8.99 -5.61
C THR A 79 16.99 -8.90 -4.46
N GLY A 80 15.82 -8.28 -4.65
CA GLY A 80 14.77 -8.14 -3.64
C GLY A 80 14.71 -6.76 -2.97
N LEU A 81 14.05 -6.69 -1.82
CA LEU A 81 13.93 -5.50 -0.98
C LEU A 81 14.45 -5.80 0.43
N ARG A 82 15.30 -4.90 0.93
CA ARG A 82 15.78 -4.92 2.33
C ARG A 82 14.74 -4.37 3.30
N GLY A 83 14.84 -4.81 4.55
CA GLY A 83 14.01 -4.32 5.65
C GLY A 83 12.56 -4.78 5.54
N LEU A 84 11.64 -3.93 5.97
CA LEU A 84 10.22 -4.25 6.10
C LEU A 84 9.44 -3.83 4.85
N VAL A 85 8.81 -4.79 4.19
CA VAL A 85 7.82 -4.55 3.14
C VAL A 85 6.42 -4.68 3.75
N ILE A 86 5.61 -3.64 3.61
CA ILE A 86 4.24 -3.58 4.10
C ILE A 86 3.31 -3.59 2.89
N LEU A 87 2.50 -4.65 2.76
CA LEU A 87 1.43 -4.71 1.78
C LEU A 87 0.19 -4.02 2.33
N THR A 88 -0.25 -2.95 1.68
CA THR A 88 -1.43 -2.18 2.06
C THR A 88 -2.71 -2.93 1.65
N ARG A 89 -3.45 -3.42 2.64
CA ARG A 89 -4.65 -4.25 2.48
C ARG A 89 -5.88 -3.72 3.23
N ASN A 90 -5.81 -2.50 3.77
CA ASN A 90 -6.97 -1.82 4.34
C ASN A 90 -7.93 -1.38 3.23
N ARG A 91 -9.14 -1.93 3.23
CA ARG A 91 -10.14 -1.81 2.14
C ARG A 91 -11.50 -1.31 2.63
N GLU A 92 -11.56 -0.81 3.86
CA GLU A 92 -12.76 -0.18 4.40
C GLU A 92 -13.26 0.93 3.47
N GLU A 93 -14.57 0.97 3.24
CA GLU A 93 -15.24 1.97 2.42
C GLU A 93 -16.45 2.51 3.18
N LEU A 94 -16.61 3.83 3.19
CA LEU A 94 -17.77 4.54 3.72
C LEU A 94 -18.22 5.57 2.68
N LEU A 95 -19.47 5.44 2.22
CA LEU A 95 -20.10 6.41 1.35
C LEU A 95 -21.02 7.31 2.17
N ASP A 96 -20.71 8.62 2.22
CA ASP A 96 -21.52 9.65 2.85
C ASP A 96 -21.98 10.67 1.80
N GLY A 97 -23.24 10.52 1.35
CA GLY A 97 -23.77 11.28 0.23
C GLY A 97 -22.95 11.05 -1.05
N GLU A 98 -22.26 12.10 -1.50
CA GLU A 98 -21.40 12.07 -2.69
C GLU A 98 -19.92 11.80 -2.38
N LEU A 99 -19.56 11.68 -1.10
CA LEU A 99 -18.18 11.50 -0.65
C LEU A 99 -17.90 10.04 -0.32
N LEU A 100 -16.94 9.46 -1.02
CA LEU A 100 -16.38 8.16 -0.66
C LEU A 100 -15.11 8.36 0.19
N VAL A 101 -15.14 7.83 1.41
CA VAL A 101 -13.95 7.61 2.23
C VAL A 101 -13.55 6.14 2.07
N CYS A 102 -12.28 5.88 1.74
CA CYS A 102 -11.80 4.51 1.58
C CYS A 102 -10.35 4.33 2.00
N GLY A 103 -10.02 3.09 2.38
CA GLY A 103 -8.66 2.69 2.74
C GLY A 103 -7.69 2.74 1.54
N ALA A 104 -6.43 3.04 1.82
CA ALA A 104 -5.36 3.11 0.81
C ALA A 104 -5.14 1.79 0.03
N GLY A 105 -5.56 0.65 0.61
CA GLY A 105 -5.49 -0.68 0.01
C GLY A 105 -6.72 -1.07 -0.82
N ALA A 106 -7.77 -0.26 -0.85
CA ALA A 106 -8.95 -0.48 -1.69
C ALA A 106 -8.54 -0.62 -3.16
N VAL A 107 -9.12 -1.57 -3.87
CA VAL A 107 -8.78 -1.86 -5.27
C VAL A 107 -9.51 -0.85 -6.14
N LEU A 108 -8.75 0.03 -6.81
CA LEU A 108 -9.31 1.22 -7.49
C LEU A 108 -10.46 0.87 -8.46
N GLN A 109 -10.28 -0.19 -9.25
CA GLN A 109 -11.26 -0.61 -10.24
C GLN A 109 -12.53 -1.18 -9.60
N GLU A 110 -12.40 -1.94 -8.50
CA GLU A 110 -13.53 -2.50 -7.76
C GLU A 110 -14.31 -1.37 -7.06
N THR A 111 -13.60 -0.42 -6.45
CA THR A 111 -14.19 0.77 -5.82
C THR A 111 -14.99 1.60 -6.83
N ILE A 112 -14.44 1.88 -8.02
CA ILE A 112 -15.13 2.65 -9.07
C ILE A 112 -16.34 1.88 -9.62
N ALA A 113 -16.20 0.56 -9.85
CA ALA A 113 -17.32 -0.26 -10.30
C ALA A 113 -18.46 -0.26 -9.27
N GLY A 114 -18.13 -0.42 -7.98
CA GLY A 114 -19.12 -0.37 -6.90
C GLY A 114 -19.78 1.00 -6.75
N LEU A 115 -19.09 2.11 -7.04
CA LEU A 115 -19.70 3.44 -7.10
C LEU A 115 -20.65 3.57 -8.29
N ALA A 116 -20.26 3.07 -9.46
CA ALA A 116 -21.10 3.08 -10.66
C ALA A 116 -22.40 2.28 -10.45
N ASP A 117 -22.33 1.12 -9.79
CA ASP A 117 -23.51 0.31 -9.42
C ASP A 117 -24.50 1.05 -8.50
N ARG A 118 -24.01 2.05 -7.75
CA ARG A 118 -24.80 2.92 -6.88
C ARG A 118 -25.28 4.20 -7.58
N GLY A 119 -25.04 4.33 -8.88
CA GLY A 119 -25.45 5.49 -9.68
C GLY A 119 -24.56 6.72 -9.51
N MET A 120 -23.36 6.55 -8.94
CA MET A 120 -22.39 7.63 -8.76
C MET A 120 -21.59 7.87 -10.05
N ALA A 121 -21.19 9.12 -10.27
CA ALA A 121 -20.43 9.55 -11.44
C ALA A 121 -19.17 10.34 -11.00
N GLY A 122 -18.27 10.61 -11.94
CA GLY A 122 -17.12 11.50 -11.75
C GLY A 122 -15.75 10.81 -11.67
N LEU A 123 -15.69 9.47 -11.54
CA LEU A 123 -14.45 8.68 -11.50
C LEU A 123 -14.29 7.71 -12.68
N GLU A 124 -15.11 7.84 -13.71
CA GLU A 124 -15.16 6.93 -14.87
C GLU A 124 -13.82 6.85 -15.60
N PHE A 125 -13.08 7.97 -15.62
CA PHE A 125 -11.77 8.06 -16.24
C PHE A 125 -10.77 7.05 -15.65
N ALA A 126 -10.94 6.68 -14.38
CA ALA A 126 -10.04 5.78 -13.67
C ALA A 126 -10.50 4.32 -13.64
N GLY A 127 -11.67 3.98 -14.20
CA GLY A 127 -12.26 2.63 -14.09
C GLY A 127 -11.39 1.48 -14.64
N ASN A 128 -10.44 1.79 -15.53
CA ASN A 128 -9.50 0.83 -16.10
C ASN A 128 -8.06 1.00 -15.61
N ILE A 129 -7.81 1.85 -14.62
CA ILE A 129 -6.47 2.04 -14.05
C ILE A 129 -6.26 0.94 -12.99
N PRO A 130 -5.28 0.02 -13.18
CA PRO A 130 -5.02 -1.02 -12.20
C PRO A 130 -4.25 -0.45 -11.01
N GLY A 131 -4.61 -0.84 -9.80
CA GLY A 131 -3.90 -0.39 -8.61
C GLY A 131 -4.74 -0.39 -7.36
N SER A 132 -4.15 0.07 -6.26
CA SER A 132 -4.90 0.48 -5.09
C SER A 132 -5.20 1.97 -5.13
N VAL A 133 -6.20 2.43 -4.38
CA VAL A 133 -6.53 3.85 -4.23
C VAL A 133 -5.33 4.64 -3.73
N GLY A 134 -4.61 4.17 -2.71
CA GLY A 134 -3.43 4.85 -2.19
C GLY A 134 -2.30 4.98 -3.23
N GLY A 135 -2.08 3.95 -4.06
CA GLY A 135 -1.14 4.04 -5.17
C GLY A 135 -1.58 5.03 -6.24
N ALA A 136 -2.89 5.11 -6.50
CA ALA A 136 -3.48 6.05 -7.44
C ALA A 136 -3.33 7.51 -6.96
N VAL A 137 -3.51 7.75 -5.65
CA VAL A 137 -3.26 9.06 -5.01
C VAL A 137 -1.78 9.45 -5.15
N VAL A 138 -0.85 8.57 -4.76
CA VAL A 138 0.60 8.84 -4.85
C VAL A 138 1.03 9.14 -6.28
N GLY A 139 0.51 8.40 -7.25
CA GLY A 139 0.84 8.59 -8.67
C GLY A 139 0.05 9.71 -9.36
N ASN A 140 -0.89 10.37 -8.68
CA ASN A 140 -1.94 11.18 -9.29
C ASN A 140 -2.50 10.52 -10.58
N ALA A 141 -2.89 9.26 -10.45
CA ALA A 141 -3.19 8.41 -11.60
C ALA A 141 -4.27 9.05 -12.48
N GLY A 142 -4.06 9.02 -13.79
CA GLY A 142 -4.92 9.72 -14.72
C GLY A 142 -5.00 9.04 -16.07
N ALA A 143 -6.15 9.22 -16.71
CA ALA A 143 -6.45 8.75 -18.05
C ALA A 143 -7.57 9.61 -18.63
N TYR A 144 -7.72 9.61 -19.96
CA TYR A 144 -8.80 10.32 -20.66
C TYR A 144 -8.92 11.82 -20.30
N GLY A 145 -7.79 12.47 -20.01
CA GLY A 145 -7.73 13.91 -19.72
C GLY A 145 -8.13 14.32 -18.30
N ARG A 146 -8.33 13.36 -17.38
CA ARG A 146 -8.57 13.60 -15.95
C ARG A 146 -7.62 12.77 -15.08
N ALA A 147 -7.45 13.18 -13.84
CA ALA A 147 -6.63 12.51 -12.84
C ALA A 147 -7.32 12.42 -11.48
N VAL A 148 -6.83 11.55 -10.60
CA VAL A 148 -7.35 11.38 -9.23
C VAL A 148 -7.42 12.71 -8.49
N GLY A 149 -6.43 13.59 -8.65
CA GLY A 149 -6.42 14.92 -8.05
C GLY A 149 -7.58 15.83 -8.45
N ASP A 150 -8.26 15.57 -9.57
CA ASP A 150 -9.43 16.35 -9.99
C ASP A 150 -10.69 16.01 -9.17
N ALA A 151 -10.69 14.89 -8.45
CA ALA A 151 -11.81 14.41 -7.63
C ALA A 151 -11.43 14.19 -6.15
N LEU A 152 -10.15 14.31 -5.80
CA LEU A 152 -9.64 14.10 -4.44
C LEU A 152 -10.00 15.27 -3.53
N VAL A 153 -10.64 14.97 -2.40
CA VAL A 153 -11.06 15.99 -1.42
C VAL A 153 -10.06 16.14 -0.28
N ALA A 154 -9.63 15.02 0.31
CA ALA A 154 -8.69 14.98 1.42
C ALA A 154 -7.94 13.64 1.43
N VAL A 155 -6.80 13.59 2.11
CA VAL A 155 -6.02 12.37 2.33
C VAL A 155 -5.57 12.32 3.77
N GLU A 156 -5.68 11.16 4.40
CA GLU A 156 -5.06 10.94 5.70
C GLU A 156 -3.70 10.26 5.49
N VAL A 157 -2.62 10.86 5.97
CA VAL A 157 -1.25 10.38 5.79
C VAL A 157 -0.51 10.26 7.13
N LEU A 158 0.30 9.22 7.27
CA LEU A 158 1.22 9.07 8.39
C LEU A 158 2.51 9.84 8.10
N MET A 159 2.72 10.97 8.79
CA MET A 159 3.93 11.78 8.71
C MET A 159 4.59 11.91 10.08
N GLU A 160 5.89 11.63 10.14
CA GLU A 160 6.70 11.76 11.36
C GLU A 160 6.23 10.96 12.60
N GLY A 161 5.31 10.01 12.39
CA GLY A 161 4.73 9.20 13.46
C GLY A 161 3.34 9.65 13.89
N GLU A 162 2.81 10.70 13.25
CA GLU A 162 1.49 11.25 13.48
C GLU A 162 0.65 11.17 12.21
N THR A 163 -0.65 10.99 12.40
CA THR A 163 -1.61 11.00 11.31
C THR A 163 -2.08 12.43 11.07
N VAL A 164 -1.97 12.91 9.82
CA VAL A 164 -2.37 14.26 9.40
C VAL A 164 -3.29 14.20 8.18
N THR A 165 -4.18 15.19 8.04
CA THR A 165 -5.12 15.33 6.92
C THR A 165 -4.84 16.58 6.11
#